data_AF-A0A257M1B2-F1
#
_entry.id   AF-A0A257M1B2-F1
#
_cell.length_a   1.000
_cell.length_b   1.000
_cell.length_c   1.000
_cell.angle_alpha   90.00
_cell.angle_beta   90.00
_cell.angle_gamma   90.00
#
_symmetry.space_group_name_H-M   'P 1'
#
loop_
_entity.id
_entity.type
_entity.pdbx_description
1 polymer ?
#
loop_
_entity_poly.entity_id
_entity_poly.type
_entity_poly.pdbx_seq_one_letter_code
_entity_poly.pdbx_strand_id
1 'polypeptide(L)'
;INDREIEPWDPFLANESATQILQKTRLQMNGVEIEVEPFILPHHSKISKKKHDAAAGPHGWNAHQGFYVYRNQRLLVAGEWLGLGWAKEEHYKLARIRINLPNDLDHDWGIDVTKSRARPPIELKEELRAIGNHARSKAKRVYSYRGAKLTNQADVERVLLWESLAKHDKVFYRINREHPLLKQALTKSSDKPALNALLRLIEETVPFPNIAINNSENPNSAPSPFERVPDGQVTEVMEEAFESLVATGYSPGEAANRLRTIWPFELFPALIQSLVEQKSAR
;
A
#
# COMPACT_ATOMS: atom_id res chain seq x y z
N ILE A 1 -2.91 31.85 -18.18
CA ILE A 1 -2.11 31.92 -19.44
C ILE A 1 -3.08 32.18 -20.57
N ASN A 2 -2.88 33.24 -21.37
CA ASN A 2 -3.82 33.66 -22.43
C ASN A 2 -5.27 33.74 -21.94
N ASP A 3 -5.50 34.50 -20.87
CA ASP A 3 -6.81 34.72 -20.21
C ASP A 3 -7.53 33.48 -19.68
N ARG A 4 -6.83 32.34 -19.58
CA ARG A 4 -7.31 31.16 -18.83
C ARG A 4 -6.68 31.11 -17.45
N GLU A 5 -7.52 31.08 -16.43
CA GLU A 5 -7.12 30.79 -15.06
C GLU A 5 -6.62 29.34 -14.97
N ILE A 6 -5.45 29.16 -14.37
CA ILE A 6 -4.83 27.85 -14.19
C ILE A 6 -4.79 27.60 -12.70
N GLU A 7 -5.46 26.54 -12.26
CA GLU A 7 -5.34 26.11 -10.86
C GLU A 7 -3.90 25.63 -10.60
N PRO A 8 -3.26 26.12 -9.52
CA PRO A 8 -1.93 25.65 -9.15
C PRO A 8 -1.96 24.17 -8.78
N TRP A 9 -1.02 23.40 -9.32
CA TRP A 9 -0.88 21.99 -9.00
C TRP A 9 -0.09 21.82 -7.69
N ASP A 10 -0.75 21.28 -6.65
CA ASP A 10 -0.11 20.86 -5.40
C ASP A 10 0.34 19.39 -5.50
N PRO A 11 1.66 19.10 -5.50
CA PRO A 11 2.14 17.72 -5.57
C PRO A 11 2.00 16.93 -4.27
N PHE A 12 1.59 17.55 -3.15
CA PHE A 12 1.60 16.93 -1.82
C PHE A 12 0.22 16.48 -1.33
N LEU A 13 -0.88 16.93 -1.95
CA LEU A 13 -2.25 16.66 -1.51
C LEU A 13 -2.42 16.84 0.00
N ALA A 14 -1.83 17.89 0.56
CA ALA A 14 -1.76 18.07 2.01
C ALA A 14 -3.15 18.24 2.66
N ASN A 15 -4.14 18.65 1.86
CA ASN A 15 -5.53 18.86 2.29
C ASN A 15 -6.38 17.57 2.27
N GLU A 16 -5.88 16.44 1.76
CA GLU A 16 -6.63 15.18 1.80
C GLU A 16 -6.47 14.49 3.15
N SER A 17 -7.60 14.09 3.75
CA SER A 17 -7.63 13.41 5.06
C SER A 17 -6.84 12.09 5.09
N ALA A 18 -6.70 11.43 3.94
CA ALA A 18 -5.96 10.18 3.80
C ALA A 18 -4.47 10.37 3.52
N THR A 19 -3.99 11.61 3.35
CA THR A 19 -2.56 11.91 3.20
C THR A 19 -1.87 11.77 4.56
N GLN A 20 -0.79 11.01 4.60
CA GLN A 20 0.02 10.89 5.82
C GLN A 20 1.17 11.90 5.74
N ILE A 21 1.07 12.96 6.54
CA ILE A 21 2.17 13.92 6.74
C ILE A 21 3.09 13.33 7.82
N LEU A 22 4.35 13.05 7.47
CA LEU A 22 5.31 12.48 8.42
C LEU A 22 6.03 13.60 9.18
N GLN A 23 6.71 13.22 10.26
CA GLN A 23 7.46 14.17 11.09
C GLN A 23 8.48 14.95 10.26
N LYS A 24 8.39 16.28 10.36
CA LYS A 24 9.39 17.20 9.79
C LYS A 24 10.73 17.03 10.49
N THR A 25 11.80 16.98 9.71
CA THR A 25 13.19 16.93 10.18
C THR A 25 13.88 18.24 9.82
N ARG A 26 14.67 18.77 10.76
CA ARG A 26 15.51 19.95 10.57
C ARG A 26 16.97 19.51 10.51
N LEU A 27 17.59 19.67 9.36
CA LEU A 27 19.01 19.37 9.15
C LEU A 27 19.80 20.67 9.29
N GLN A 28 21.07 20.57 9.67
CA GLN A 28 21.96 21.72 9.84
C GLN A 28 23.15 21.59 8.91
N MET A 29 23.44 22.64 8.15
CA MET A 29 24.64 22.71 7.31
C MET A 29 25.15 24.15 7.27
N ASN A 30 26.45 24.34 7.51
CA ASN A 30 27.09 25.66 7.52
C ASN A 30 26.38 26.69 8.43
N GLY A 31 25.79 26.23 9.54
CA GLY A 31 25.05 27.08 10.48
C GLY A 31 23.65 27.48 10.00
N VAL A 32 23.17 26.88 8.91
CA VAL A 32 21.86 27.16 8.32
C VAL A 32 20.95 25.93 8.40
N GLU A 33 19.68 26.17 8.74
CA GLU A 33 18.67 25.12 8.86
C GLU A 33 18.05 24.77 7.50
N ILE A 34 17.86 23.48 7.27
CA ILE A 34 17.14 22.91 6.12
C ILE A 34 15.94 22.12 6.65
N GLU A 35 14.74 22.46 6.19
CA GLU A 35 13.54 21.70 6.56
C GLU A 35 13.25 20.61 5.52
N VAL A 36 13.08 19.38 6.00
CA VAL A 36 12.71 18.22 5.19
C VAL A 36 11.44 17.58 5.74
N GLU A 37 10.42 17.40 4.90
CA GLU A 37 9.11 16.91 5.32
C GLU A 37 8.53 15.90 4.32
N PRO A 38 8.37 14.63 4.72
CA PRO A 38 7.75 13.61 3.87
C PRO A 38 6.22 13.61 3.93
N PHE A 39 5.60 13.31 2.79
CA PHE A 39 4.17 13.12 2.59
C PHE A 39 3.95 11.78 1.88
N ILE A 40 3.02 10.99 2.40
CA ILE A 40 2.55 9.75 1.76
C ILE A 40 1.16 10.00 1.23
N LEU A 41 1.04 10.09 -0.09
CA LEU A 41 -0.20 10.42 -0.76
C LEU A 41 -1.25 9.30 -0.60
N PRO A 42 -2.55 9.62 -0.71
CA PRO A 42 -3.60 8.63 -0.59
C PRO A 42 -3.56 7.61 -1.72
N HIS A 43 -3.97 6.38 -1.41
CA HIS A 43 -4.31 5.41 -2.46
C HIS A 43 -5.49 5.92 -3.30
N HIS A 44 -5.54 5.58 -4.60
CA HIS A 44 -6.58 6.05 -5.52
C HIS A 44 -8.01 5.74 -5.04
N SER A 45 -8.19 4.66 -4.27
CA SER A 45 -9.49 4.27 -3.69
C SER A 45 -9.96 5.16 -2.53
N LYS A 46 -9.11 6.06 -2.04
CA LYS A 46 -9.42 6.98 -0.92
C LYS A 46 -9.70 8.41 -1.40
N ILE A 47 -9.62 8.66 -2.70
CA ILE A 47 -9.86 9.96 -3.32
C ILE A 47 -10.74 9.77 -4.56
N SER A 48 -11.39 10.84 -5.02
CA SER A 48 -12.19 10.75 -6.26
C SER A 48 -11.29 10.59 -7.48
N LYS A 49 -11.82 9.95 -8.54
CA LYS A 49 -11.09 9.79 -9.81
C LYS A 49 -10.59 11.13 -10.37
N LYS A 50 -11.44 12.17 -10.39
CA LYS A 50 -11.07 13.52 -10.83
C LYS A 50 -9.85 14.06 -10.07
N LYS A 51 -9.82 13.86 -8.75
CA LYS A 51 -8.70 14.32 -7.91
C LYS A 51 -7.45 13.49 -8.12
N HIS A 52 -7.59 12.17 -8.25
CA HIS A 52 -6.49 11.28 -8.59
C HIS A 52 -5.83 11.65 -9.93
N ASP A 53 -6.64 11.97 -10.94
CA ASP A 53 -6.17 12.34 -12.28
C ASP A 53 -5.47 13.72 -12.25
N ALA A 54 -6.02 14.69 -11.51
CA ALA A 54 -5.36 16.00 -11.31
C ALA A 54 -4.03 15.90 -10.54
N ALA A 55 -3.99 15.06 -9.50
CA ALA A 55 -2.79 14.85 -8.68
C ALA A 55 -1.67 14.12 -9.43
N ALA A 56 -1.99 13.41 -10.50
CA ALA A 56 -1.01 12.69 -11.32
C ALA A 56 0.05 13.62 -11.91
N GLY A 57 -0.27 14.90 -12.13
CA GLY A 57 0.63 15.84 -12.78
C GLY A 57 0.89 15.51 -14.26
N PRO A 58 1.70 16.30 -14.96
CA PRO A 58 1.92 16.18 -16.40
C PRO A 58 2.60 14.88 -16.83
N HIS A 59 3.33 14.21 -15.92
CA HIS A 59 4.10 13.00 -16.22
C HIS A 59 3.60 11.76 -15.46
N GLY A 60 2.48 11.87 -14.77
CA GLY A 60 1.89 10.77 -14.00
C GLY A 60 2.54 10.55 -12.63
N TRP A 61 1.83 9.80 -11.79
CA TRP A 61 2.17 9.58 -10.37
C TRP A 61 3.59 9.05 -10.15
N ASN A 62 4.02 8.08 -10.97
CA ASN A 62 5.32 7.41 -10.82
C ASN A 62 6.49 8.36 -11.10
N ALA A 63 6.33 9.27 -12.07
CA ALA A 63 7.36 10.25 -12.44
C ALA A 63 7.58 11.32 -11.36
N HIS A 64 6.57 11.56 -10.52
CA HIS A 64 6.57 12.61 -9.50
C HIS A 64 6.95 12.11 -8.11
N GLN A 65 7.45 10.88 -7.96
CA GLN A 65 7.93 10.40 -6.67
C GLN A 65 9.28 11.02 -6.27
N GLY A 66 9.52 11.06 -4.96
CA GLY A 66 10.82 11.45 -4.39
C GLY A 66 10.84 12.88 -3.84
N PHE A 67 12.00 13.51 -3.92
CA PHE A 67 12.27 14.82 -3.33
C PHE A 67 11.83 15.97 -4.23
N TYR A 68 11.26 16.96 -3.58
CA TYR A 68 10.83 18.24 -4.12
C TYR A 68 11.68 19.32 -3.47
N VAL A 69 12.63 19.86 -4.22
CA VAL A 69 13.56 20.87 -3.71
C VAL A 69 13.01 22.24 -4.01
N TYR A 70 12.73 23.00 -2.96
CA TYR A 70 12.33 24.40 -3.01
C TYR A 70 13.48 25.29 -2.54
N ARG A 71 13.57 26.47 -3.15
CA ARG A 71 14.43 27.56 -2.68
C ARG A 71 13.58 28.82 -2.55
N ASN A 72 13.43 29.35 -1.34
CA ASN A 72 12.54 30.49 -1.06
C ASN A 72 11.17 30.37 -1.74
N GLN A 73 10.46 29.27 -1.47
CA GLN A 73 9.14 28.95 -2.03
C GLN A 73 9.09 28.70 -3.54
N ARG A 74 10.22 28.79 -4.26
CA ARG A 74 10.32 28.41 -5.67
C ARG A 74 10.71 26.95 -5.81
N LEU A 75 9.91 26.15 -6.50
CA LEU A 75 10.23 24.78 -6.87
C LEU A 75 11.40 24.75 -7.88
N LEU A 76 12.43 23.97 -7.57
CA LEU A 76 13.59 23.71 -8.45
C LEU A 76 13.54 22.29 -9.01
N VAL A 77 13.23 21.30 -8.17
CA VAL A 77 13.16 19.89 -8.54
C VAL A 77 11.78 19.34 -8.21
N ALA A 78 11.07 18.78 -9.20
CA ALA A 78 9.68 18.35 -9.08
C ALA A 78 9.53 16.81 -8.98
N GLY A 79 10.19 16.21 -7.98
CA GLY A 79 10.14 14.76 -7.74
C GLY A 79 11.33 14.01 -8.35
N GLU A 80 12.42 13.90 -7.59
CA GLU A 80 13.60 13.08 -7.94
C GLU A 80 14.23 12.41 -6.73
N TRP A 81 14.98 11.33 -6.95
CA TRP A 81 15.73 10.65 -5.88
C TRP A 81 17.15 11.19 -5.67
N LEU A 82 17.48 12.31 -6.33
CA LEU A 82 18.69 13.11 -6.12
C LEU A 82 20.02 12.33 -6.22
N GLY A 83 20.03 11.20 -6.95
CA GLY A 83 21.20 10.33 -7.07
C GLY A 83 21.57 9.58 -5.80
N LEU A 84 20.63 9.39 -4.87
CA LEU A 84 20.86 8.70 -3.59
C LEU A 84 20.79 7.17 -3.67
N GLY A 85 20.72 6.60 -4.88
CA GLY A 85 20.76 5.15 -5.13
C GLY A 85 19.40 4.49 -5.37
N TRP A 86 18.35 5.26 -5.66
CA TRP A 86 17.02 4.73 -5.96
C TRP A 86 16.56 5.07 -7.37
N ALA A 87 15.84 4.13 -7.98
CA ALA A 87 15.09 4.35 -9.19
C ALA A 87 13.64 4.74 -8.86
N LYS A 88 12.94 5.31 -9.84
CA LYS A 88 11.50 5.52 -9.76
C LYS A 88 10.79 4.20 -10.00
N GLU A 89 10.11 3.70 -8.98
CA GLU A 89 9.39 2.43 -9.04
C GLU A 89 7.95 2.63 -8.59
N GLU A 90 7.04 1.86 -9.20
CA GLU A 90 5.60 2.05 -9.07
C GLU A 90 5.11 1.96 -7.62
N HIS A 91 5.70 1.07 -6.83
CA HIS A 91 5.32 0.84 -5.44
C HIS A 91 5.79 1.95 -4.48
N TYR A 92 6.54 2.95 -4.96
CA TYR A 92 6.92 4.15 -4.21
C TYR A 92 6.24 5.42 -4.73
N LYS A 93 5.35 5.32 -5.73
CA LYS A 93 4.74 6.48 -6.41
C LYS A 93 3.94 7.43 -5.51
N LEU A 94 3.61 7.02 -4.28
CA LEU A 94 2.92 7.86 -3.30
C LEU A 94 3.87 8.65 -2.39
N ALA A 95 5.19 8.42 -2.46
CA ALA A 95 6.16 9.16 -1.66
C ALA A 95 6.45 10.54 -2.28
N ARG A 96 6.29 11.61 -1.49
CA ARG A 96 6.70 12.98 -1.81
C ARG A 96 7.50 13.51 -0.63
N ILE A 97 8.63 14.17 -0.86
CA ILE A 97 9.46 14.69 0.24
C ILE A 97 9.82 16.14 -0.08
N ARG A 98 9.29 17.08 0.68
CA ARG A 98 9.61 18.50 0.52
C ARG A 98 10.94 18.80 1.18
N ILE A 99 11.82 19.52 0.49
CA ILE A 99 13.03 20.14 1.04
C ILE A 99 12.92 21.63 0.81
N ASN A 100 13.02 22.43 1.87
CA ASN A 100 13.11 23.88 1.77
C ASN A 100 14.55 24.33 2.03
N LEU A 101 15.19 24.87 1.01
CA LEU A 101 16.54 25.42 1.06
C LEU A 101 16.51 26.96 1.14
N PRO A 102 17.41 27.56 1.93
CA PRO A 102 17.76 28.97 1.80
C PRO A 102 18.70 29.19 0.61
N ASN A 103 18.88 30.46 0.20
CA ASN A 103 19.75 30.80 -0.94
C ASN A 103 21.23 30.52 -0.67
N ASP A 104 21.65 30.54 0.60
CA ASP A 104 23.05 30.40 1.01
C ASP A 104 23.65 29.05 0.61
N LEU A 105 22.80 28.05 0.36
CA LEU A 105 23.22 26.68 0.07
C LEU A 105 23.18 26.34 -1.43
N ASP A 106 22.94 27.32 -2.30
CA ASP A 106 22.83 27.10 -3.75
C ASP A 106 24.10 26.47 -4.35
N HIS A 107 25.27 26.95 -3.91
CA HIS A 107 26.57 26.44 -4.33
C HIS A 107 26.77 24.99 -3.86
N ASP A 108 26.51 24.72 -2.58
CA ASP A 108 26.70 23.41 -1.97
C ASP A 108 25.78 22.33 -2.58
N TRP A 109 24.58 22.73 -2.99
CA TRP A 109 23.62 21.86 -3.66
C TRP A 109 23.82 21.78 -5.18
N GLY A 110 24.84 22.45 -5.72
CA GLY A 110 25.17 22.45 -7.14
C GLY A 110 23.98 22.86 -8.02
N ILE A 111 23.25 23.89 -7.59
CA ILE A 111 22.04 24.35 -8.30
C ILE A 111 22.46 25.03 -9.61
N ASP A 112 22.16 24.37 -10.72
CA ASP A 112 22.51 24.85 -12.07
C ASP A 112 21.69 26.08 -12.49
N VAL A 113 22.21 26.87 -13.44
CA VAL A 113 21.55 28.04 -14.06
C VAL A 113 20.26 27.64 -14.78
N THR A 114 20.17 26.39 -15.26
CA THR A 114 18.93 25.81 -15.79
C THR A 114 17.89 25.50 -14.71
N LYS A 115 18.28 25.57 -13.42
CA LYS A 115 17.45 25.39 -12.21
C LYS A 115 16.67 24.08 -12.14
N SER A 116 17.11 23.08 -12.90
CA SER A 116 16.41 21.80 -13.05
C SER A 116 17.06 20.64 -12.29
N ARG A 117 18.24 20.86 -11.70
CA ARG A 117 19.01 19.84 -10.98
C ARG A 117 19.51 20.39 -9.66
N ALA A 118 19.34 19.61 -8.60
CA ALA A 118 19.91 19.83 -7.28
C ALA A 118 20.57 18.52 -6.84
N ARG A 119 21.79 18.61 -6.30
CA ARG A 119 22.54 17.46 -5.82
C ARG A 119 22.86 17.66 -4.35
N PRO A 120 22.42 16.77 -3.45
CA PRO A 120 22.69 16.94 -2.04
C PRO A 120 24.20 16.82 -1.76
N PRO A 121 24.75 17.72 -0.93
CA PRO A 121 26.13 17.65 -0.47
C PRO A 121 26.36 16.39 0.36
N ILE A 122 27.62 15.95 0.44
CA ILE A 122 27.99 14.63 1.01
C ILE A 122 27.48 14.48 2.44
N GLU A 123 27.60 15.55 3.22
CA GLU A 123 27.24 15.66 4.63
C GLU A 123 25.76 15.34 4.87
N LEU A 124 24.88 15.69 3.93
CA LEU A 124 23.43 15.48 4.05
C LEU A 124 22.95 14.16 3.43
N LYS A 125 23.80 13.45 2.68
CA LYS A 125 23.35 12.26 1.92
C LYS A 125 22.80 11.17 2.82
N GLU A 126 23.43 10.87 3.95
CA GLU A 126 22.97 9.80 4.84
C GLU A 126 21.63 10.13 5.50
N GLU A 127 21.45 11.36 5.97
CA GLU A 127 20.19 11.81 6.60
C GLU A 127 19.05 11.82 5.58
N LEU A 128 19.29 12.38 4.39
CA LEU A 128 18.32 12.33 3.29
C LEU A 128 18.05 10.89 2.85
N ARG A 129 19.07 10.02 2.88
CA ARG A 129 18.87 8.60 2.57
C ARG A 129 17.94 7.93 3.59
N ALA A 130 18.13 8.20 4.88
CA ALA A 130 17.28 7.69 5.94
C ALA A 130 15.83 8.16 5.80
N ILE A 131 15.62 9.47 5.54
CA ILE A 131 14.30 10.06 5.31
C ILE A 131 13.63 9.44 4.07
N GLY A 132 14.37 9.32 2.97
CA GLY A 132 13.87 8.71 1.73
C GLY A 132 13.49 7.25 1.90
N ASN A 133 14.30 6.45 2.61
CA ASN A 133 13.97 5.07 2.94
C ASN A 133 12.70 4.96 3.80
N HIS A 134 12.55 5.84 4.80
CA HIS A 134 11.37 5.86 5.65
C HIS A 134 10.11 6.17 4.84
N ALA A 135 10.15 7.21 3.99
CA ALA A 135 9.05 7.57 3.12
C ALA A 135 8.70 6.45 2.12
N ARG A 136 9.70 5.86 1.45
CA ARG A 136 9.53 4.71 0.54
C ARG A 136 8.89 3.51 1.24
N SER A 137 9.34 3.19 2.45
CA SER A 137 8.76 2.11 3.26
C SER A 137 7.29 2.36 3.58
N LYS A 138 6.93 3.58 3.99
CA LYS A 138 5.54 3.97 4.26
C LYS A 138 4.67 3.98 3.01
N ALA A 139 5.17 4.49 1.87
CA ALA A 139 4.47 4.47 0.59
C ALA A 139 4.21 3.04 0.10
N LYS A 140 5.22 2.16 0.17
CA LYS A 140 5.08 0.74 -0.18
C LYS A 140 4.01 0.06 0.68
N ARG A 141 3.94 0.41 1.97
CA ARG A 141 2.92 -0.11 2.89
C ARG A 141 1.50 0.25 2.49
N VAL A 142 1.26 1.39 1.86
CA VAL A 142 -0.10 1.76 1.39
C VAL A 142 -0.62 0.77 0.35
N TYR A 143 0.23 0.26 -0.54
CA TYR A 143 -0.13 -0.78 -1.51
C TYR A 143 -0.10 -2.19 -0.89
N SER A 144 0.89 -2.49 -0.04
CA SER A 144 0.97 -3.81 0.59
C SER A 144 -0.11 -4.06 1.63
N TYR A 145 -0.75 -3.01 2.19
CA TYR A 145 -1.88 -3.11 3.11
C TYR A 145 -3.07 -3.89 2.53
N ARG A 146 -3.15 -4.03 1.20
CA ARG A 146 -4.16 -4.85 0.50
C ARG A 146 -3.72 -6.30 0.20
N GLY A 147 -2.43 -6.63 0.37
CA GLY A 147 -1.87 -7.92 -0.07
C GLY A 147 -1.14 -8.75 1.00
N ALA A 148 -0.59 -8.13 2.06
CA ALA A 148 0.09 -8.86 3.13
C ALA A 148 0.18 -7.99 4.40
N LYS A 149 -0.21 -8.57 5.55
CA LYS A 149 -0.03 -8.07 6.94
C LYS A 149 0.93 -6.89 7.09
N LEU A 150 0.48 -5.81 7.74
CA LEU A 150 1.28 -4.95 8.65
C LEU A 150 0.34 -3.94 9.33
N THR A 151 -0.65 -4.42 10.10
CA THR A 151 -1.30 -3.59 11.12
C THR A 151 -0.37 -3.51 12.33
N ASN A 152 0.14 -2.31 12.61
CA ASN A 152 0.46 -1.88 13.98
C ASN A 152 -0.86 -1.52 14.70
N GLN A 153 -1.81 -2.45 14.71
CA GLN A 153 -2.86 -2.50 15.73
C GLN A 153 -2.62 -3.81 16.44
N ALA A 154 -2.30 -3.70 17.72
CA ALA A 154 -2.05 -4.80 18.62
C ALA A 154 -3.19 -5.84 18.56
N ASP A 155 -2.80 -7.11 18.60
CA ASP A 155 -3.58 -8.26 19.10
C ASP A 155 -4.71 -8.90 18.30
N VAL A 156 -4.86 -8.65 17.00
CA VAL A 156 -5.71 -9.56 16.18
C VAL A 156 -4.93 -10.19 15.05
N GLU A 157 -4.49 -11.42 15.27
CA GLU A 157 -3.87 -12.27 14.27
C GLU A 157 -4.88 -12.52 13.13
N ARG A 158 -4.70 -11.79 12.01
CA ARG A 158 -5.51 -12.04 10.81
C ARG A 158 -5.26 -13.45 10.29
N VAL A 159 -6.34 -14.15 10.00
CA VAL A 159 -6.31 -15.46 9.36
C VAL A 159 -6.28 -15.22 7.85
N LEU A 160 -5.16 -15.58 7.22
CA LEU A 160 -4.97 -15.48 5.77
C LEU A 160 -5.07 -16.86 5.13
N LEU A 161 -5.67 -16.93 3.94
CA LEU A 161 -5.67 -18.13 3.12
C LEU A 161 -4.30 -18.40 2.51
N TRP A 162 -3.59 -17.36 2.07
CA TRP A 162 -2.25 -17.48 1.48
C TRP A 162 -1.17 -17.09 2.49
N GLU A 163 -0.11 -17.89 2.54
CA GLU A 163 1.11 -17.65 3.31
C GLU A 163 2.30 -17.52 2.37
N SER A 164 3.20 -16.57 2.66
CA SER A 164 4.47 -16.45 1.95
C SER A 164 5.59 -17.20 2.67
N LEU A 165 6.43 -17.90 1.90
CA LEU A 165 7.61 -18.62 2.37
C LEU A 165 8.83 -18.13 1.60
N ALA A 166 9.77 -17.48 2.29
CA ALA A 166 11.06 -17.12 1.71
C ALA A 166 12.02 -18.32 1.78
N LYS A 167 12.53 -18.78 0.64
CA LYS A 167 13.51 -19.88 0.56
C LYS A 167 14.44 -19.67 -0.64
N HIS A 168 15.76 -19.72 -0.42
CA HIS A 168 16.79 -19.60 -1.46
C HIS A 168 16.56 -18.39 -2.40
N ASP A 169 16.46 -17.19 -1.82
CA ASP A 169 16.21 -15.92 -2.53
C ASP A 169 14.93 -15.86 -3.38
N LYS A 170 14.01 -16.82 -3.19
CA LYS A 170 12.70 -16.86 -3.82
C LYS A 170 11.59 -16.79 -2.78
N VAL A 171 10.49 -16.16 -3.15
CA VAL A 171 9.26 -16.16 -2.35
C VAL A 171 8.29 -17.15 -2.99
N PHE A 172 7.87 -18.15 -2.21
CA PHE A 172 6.83 -19.10 -2.56
C PHE A 172 5.56 -18.75 -1.81
N TYR A 173 4.42 -19.16 -2.35
CA TYR A 173 3.12 -18.96 -1.71
C TYR A 173 2.46 -20.31 -1.52
N ARG A 174 1.95 -20.56 -0.32
CA ARG A 174 1.23 -21.79 0.02
C ARG A 174 -0.12 -21.44 0.63
N ILE A 175 -1.09 -22.33 0.49
CA ILE A 175 -2.40 -22.14 1.10
C ILE A 175 -2.33 -22.66 2.54
N ASN A 176 -2.72 -21.83 3.50
CA ASN A 176 -2.80 -22.14 4.92
C ASN A 176 -3.78 -23.28 5.18
N ARG A 177 -3.27 -24.46 5.54
CA ARG A 177 -4.07 -25.67 5.84
C ARG A 177 -4.86 -25.55 7.14
N GLU A 178 -4.50 -24.63 8.03
CA GLU A 178 -5.24 -24.32 9.26
C GLU A 178 -6.35 -23.27 9.05
N HIS A 179 -6.49 -22.72 7.84
CA HIS A 179 -7.60 -21.84 7.52
C HIS A 179 -8.94 -22.57 7.74
N PRO A 180 -9.91 -22.01 8.50
CA PRO A 180 -11.14 -22.72 8.89
C PRO A 180 -11.84 -23.44 7.74
N LEU A 181 -12.19 -22.69 6.67
CA LEU A 181 -12.81 -23.25 5.46
C LEU A 181 -12.06 -24.44 4.89
N LEU A 182 -10.72 -24.36 4.80
CA LEU A 182 -9.92 -25.42 4.22
C LEU A 182 -9.82 -26.62 5.16
N LYS A 183 -9.65 -26.37 6.45
CA LYS A 183 -9.61 -27.41 7.49
C LYS A 183 -10.90 -28.21 7.52
N GLN A 184 -12.05 -27.53 7.41
CA GLN A 184 -13.35 -28.20 7.33
C GLN A 184 -13.52 -28.96 6.01
N ALA A 185 -13.14 -28.36 4.87
CA ALA A 185 -13.18 -29.05 3.58
C ALA A 185 -12.32 -30.33 3.57
N LEU A 186 -11.11 -30.28 4.13
CA LEU A 186 -10.23 -31.44 4.31
C LEU A 186 -10.83 -32.48 5.27
N THR A 187 -11.55 -32.06 6.30
CA THR A 187 -12.19 -32.95 7.27
C THR A 187 -13.39 -33.67 6.66
N LYS A 188 -14.23 -32.94 5.92
CA LYS A 188 -15.44 -33.46 5.26
C LYS A 188 -15.14 -34.23 3.97
N SER A 189 -13.98 -34.04 3.34
CA SER A 189 -13.63 -34.71 2.09
C SER A 189 -13.44 -36.22 2.29
N SER A 190 -14.12 -37.01 1.45
CA SER A 190 -13.90 -38.45 1.33
C SER A 190 -12.62 -38.80 0.58
N ASP A 191 -12.12 -37.91 -0.28
CA ASP A 191 -10.87 -38.07 -1.05
C ASP A 191 -9.88 -36.95 -0.73
N LYS A 192 -9.22 -37.09 0.43
CA LYS A 192 -8.18 -36.15 0.88
C LYS A 192 -6.94 -36.16 -0.03
N PRO A 193 -6.46 -37.30 -0.57
CA PRO A 193 -5.35 -37.29 -1.52
C PRO A 193 -5.61 -36.42 -2.75
N ALA A 194 -6.78 -36.55 -3.40
CA ALA A 194 -7.10 -35.73 -4.57
C ALA A 194 -7.20 -34.24 -4.24
N LEU A 195 -7.85 -33.88 -3.12
CA LEU A 195 -7.94 -32.49 -2.68
C LEU A 195 -6.56 -31.89 -2.39
N ASN A 196 -5.67 -32.63 -1.72
CA ASN A 196 -4.30 -32.15 -1.47
C ASN A 196 -3.48 -32.01 -2.75
N ALA A 197 -3.64 -32.92 -3.72
CA ALA A 197 -2.98 -32.82 -5.01
C ALA A 197 -3.42 -31.56 -5.78
N LEU A 198 -4.72 -31.25 -5.78
CA LEU A 198 -5.25 -30.02 -6.38
C LEU A 198 -4.70 -28.77 -5.70
N LEU A 199 -4.73 -28.71 -4.37
CA LEU A 199 -4.18 -27.56 -3.62
C LEU A 199 -2.70 -27.37 -3.93
N ARG A 200 -1.93 -28.46 -4.01
CA ARG A 200 -0.50 -28.40 -4.36
C ARG A 200 -0.30 -27.87 -5.77
N LEU A 201 -1.11 -28.31 -6.74
CA LEU A 201 -1.05 -27.79 -8.10
C LEU A 201 -1.30 -26.27 -8.12
N ILE A 202 -2.33 -25.79 -7.43
CA ILE A 202 -2.65 -24.37 -7.33
C ILE A 202 -1.48 -23.56 -6.74
N GLU A 203 -0.83 -24.08 -5.70
CA GLU A 203 0.34 -23.43 -5.06
C GLU A 203 1.55 -23.36 -5.99
N GLU A 204 1.81 -24.40 -6.78
CA GLU A 204 2.95 -24.47 -7.71
C GLU A 204 2.71 -23.66 -9.00
N THR A 205 1.45 -23.38 -9.35
CA THR A 205 1.08 -22.70 -10.60
C THR A 205 0.59 -21.26 -10.41
N VAL A 206 0.95 -20.60 -9.31
CA VAL A 206 0.62 -19.18 -9.13
C VAL A 206 1.25 -18.37 -10.29
N PRO A 207 0.47 -17.60 -11.08
CA PRO A 207 0.93 -17.03 -12.34
C PRO A 207 1.72 -15.72 -12.13
N PHE A 208 2.84 -15.77 -11.39
CA PHE A 208 3.66 -14.60 -11.04
C PHE A 208 4.07 -13.75 -12.26
N PRO A 209 4.54 -14.32 -13.38
CA PRO A 209 4.95 -13.50 -14.53
C PRO A 209 3.80 -12.64 -15.05
N ASN A 210 2.59 -13.22 -15.18
CA ASN A 210 1.42 -12.49 -15.66
C ASN A 210 0.95 -11.43 -14.66
N ILE A 211 0.97 -11.75 -13.36
CA ILE A 211 0.65 -10.77 -12.31
C ILE A 211 1.64 -9.59 -12.36
N ALA A 212 2.93 -9.87 -12.52
CA ALA A 212 3.96 -8.84 -12.60
C ALA A 212 3.81 -7.94 -13.83
N ILE A 213 3.56 -8.53 -15.02
CA ILE A 213 3.30 -7.78 -16.26
C ILE A 213 2.05 -6.92 -16.11
N ASN A 214 0.92 -7.51 -15.70
CA ASN A 214 -0.33 -6.78 -15.54
C ASN A 214 -0.21 -5.64 -14.51
N ASN A 215 0.49 -5.87 -13.40
CA ASN A 215 0.71 -4.83 -12.39
C ASN A 215 1.70 -3.75 -12.87
N SER A 216 2.59 -4.06 -13.81
CA SER A 216 3.46 -3.06 -14.44
C SER A 216 2.72 -2.22 -15.48
N GLU A 217 1.88 -2.84 -16.31
CA GLU A 217 1.13 -2.17 -17.36
C GLU A 217 -0.07 -1.39 -16.80
N ASN A 218 -0.76 -1.98 -15.82
CA ASN A 218 -1.96 -1.41 -15.21
C ASN A 218 -1.89 -1.47 -13.67
N PRO A 219 -1.02 -0.67 -13.02
CA PRO A 219 -0.76 -0.77 -11.58
C PRO A 219 -1.96 -0.55 -10.65
N ASN A 220 -3.03 0.08 -11.16
CA ASN A 220 -4.24 0.37 -10.41
C ASN A 220 -5.42 -0.54 -10.81
N SER A 221 -5.22 -1.54 -11.68
CA SER A 221 -6.30 -2.41 -12.17
C SER A 221 -6.49 -3.70 -11.36
N ALA A 222 -5.64 -3.94 -10.35
CA ALA A 222 -5.79 -5.11 -9.50
C ALA A 222 -7.13 -5.05 -8.75
N PRO A 223 -8.05 -6.01 -8.95
CA PRO A 223 -9.33 -5.98 -8.28
C PRO A 223 -9.17 -6.24 -6.78
N SER A 224 -10.05 -5.64 -6.00
CA SER A 224 -10.21 -6.00 -4.59
C SER A 224 -10.92 -7.36 -4.49
N PRO A 225 -10.68 -8.16 -3.43
CA PRO A 225 -11.41 -9.41 -3.24
C PRO A 225 -12.92 -9.15 -3.25
N PHE A 226 -13.66 -9.94 -4.03
CA PHE A 226 -15.11 -9.80 -4.21
C PHE A 226 -15.59 -8.45 -4.80
N GLU A 227 -14.73 -7.63 -5.44
CA GLU A 227 -15.09 -6.29 -5.94
C GLU A 227 -16.33 -6.24 -6.87
N ARG A 228 -16.57 -7.31 -7.64
CA ARG A 228 -17.70 -7.43 -8.58
C ARG A 228 -18.56 -8.65 -8.31
N VAL A 229 -18.53 -9.15 -7.08
CA VAL A 229 -19.29 -10.31 -6.66
C VAL A 229 -20.53 -9.83 -5.89
N PRO A 230 -21.74 -10.31 -6.22
CA PRO A 230 -22.95 -9.93 -5.48
C PRO A 230 -22.85 -10.30 -4.00
N ASP A 231 -23.38 -9.45 -3.13
CA ASP A 231 -23.36 -9.62 -1.67
C ASP A 231 -23.88 -11.01 -1.22
N GLY A 232 -24.87 -11.58 -1.93
CA GLY A 232 -25.38 -12.93 -1.66
C GLY A 232 -24.31 -14.01 -1.79
N GLN A 233 -23.50 -13.98 -2.84
CA GLN A 233 -22.41 -14.94 -3.04
C GLN A 233 -21.27 -14.73 -2.03
N VAL A 234 -21.02 -13.48 -1.64
CA VAL A 234 -20.06 -13.20 -0.55
C VAL A 234 -20.57 -13.78 0.77
N THR A 235 -21.88 -13.66 1.02
CA THR A 235 -22.56 -14.17 2.22
C THR A 235 -22.51 -15.69 2.28
N GLU A 236 -22.75 -16.38 1.16
CA GLU A 236 -22.61 -17.85 1.07
C GLU A 236 -21.21 -18.34 1.51
N VAL A 237 -20.16 -17.65 1.06
CA VAL A 237 -18.78 -18.00 1.47
C VAL A 237 -18.52 -17.68 2.96
N MET A 238 -19.10 -16.60 3.48
CA MET A 238 -19.03 -16.27 4.92
C MET A 238 -19.80 -17.28 5.78
N GLU A 239 -20.95 -17.76 5.31
CA GLU A 239 -21.75 -18.78 5.98
C GLU A 239 -20.98 -20.09 6.11
N GLU A 240 -20.35 -20.58 5.03
CA GLU A 240 -19.49 -21.76 5.10
C GLU A 240 -18.33 -21.56 6.10
N ALA A 241 -17.74 -20.36 6.14
CA ALA A 241 -16.67 -20.07 7.08
C ALA A 241 -17.17 -20.01 8.53
N PHE A 242 -18.38 -19.49 8.74
CA PHE A 242 -19.06 -19.47 10.04
C PHE A 242 -19.33 -20.89 10.53
N GLU A 243 -19.97 -21.72 9.71
CA GLU A 243 -20.28 -23.11 10.02
C GLU A 243 -19.00 -23.92 10.25
N SER A 244 -17.93 -23.61 9.52
CA SER A 244 -16.61 -24.18 9.79
C SER A 244 -16.08 -23.83 11.17
N LEU A 245 -16.21 -22.57 11.60
CA LEU A 245 -15.75 -22.14 12.92
C LEU A 245 -16.57 -22.83 14.02
N VAL A 246 -17.89 -22.86 13.89
CA VAL A 246 -18.78 -23.55 14.84
C VAL A 246 -18.44 -25.04 14.92
N ALA A 247 -18.22 -25.71 13.78
CA ALA A 247 -17.83 -27.11 13.74
C ALA A 247 -16.46 -27.39 14.40
N THR A 248 -15.60 -26.39 14.53
CA THR A 248 -14.32 -26.49 15.26
C THR A 248 -14.43 -26.20 16.76
N GLY A 249 -15.64 -26.00 17.28
CA GLY A 249 -15.92 -25.85 18.71
C GLY A 249 -16.12 -24.42 19.20
N TYR A 250 -16.12 -23.42 18.31
CA TYR A 250 -16.45 -22.04 18.68
C TYR A 250 -17.96 -21.88 18.89
N SER A 251 -18.36 -21.11 19.88
CA SER A 251 -19.75 -20.66 20.00
C SER A 251 -20.13 -19.75 18.82
N PRO A 252 -21.43 -19.59 18.50
CA PRO A 252 -21.87 -18.67 17.45
C PRO A 252 -21.33 -17.24 17.61
N GLY A 253 -21.26 -16.72 18.84
CA GLY A 253 -20.70 -15.39 19.12
C GLY A 253 -19.18 -15.31 18.90
N GLU A 254 -18.43 -16.36 19.24
CA GLU A 254 -16.99 -16.42 18.96
C GLU A 254 -16.69 -16.59 17.48
N ALA A 255 -17.47 -17.42 16.77
CA ALA A 255 -17.37 -17.60 15.32
C ALA A 255 -17.60 -16.27 14.59
N ALA A 256 -18.60 -15.50 14.99
CA ALA A 256 -18.87 -14.16 14.48
C ALA A 256 -17.71 -13.19 14.68
N ASN A 257 -17.12 -13.17 15.88
CA ASN A 257 -15.95 -12.33 16.16
C ASN A 257 -14.73 -12.75 15.33
N ARG A 258 -14.54 -14.06 15.10
CA ARG A 258 -13.46 -14.59 14.27
C ARG A 258 -13.63 -14.32 12.79
N LEU A 259 -14.85 -14.30 12.26
CA LEU A 259 -15.08 -13.90 10.86
C LEU A 259 -14.51 -12.51 10.57
N ARG A 260 -14.60 -11.58 11.52
CA ARG A 260 -14.03 -10.22 11.40
C ARG A 260 -12.50 -10.19 11.29
N THR A 261 -11.84 -11.32 11.53
CA THR A 261 -10.37 -11.46 11.48
C THR A 261 -9.89 -12.28 10.28
N ILE A 262 -10.82 -12.89 9.51
CA ILE A 262 -10.51 -13.67 8.30
C ILE A 262 -10.50 -12.73 7.10
N TRP A 263 -9.37 -12.65 6.39
CA TRP A 263 -9.29 -11.91 5.13
C TRP A 263 -10.03 -12.67 4.02
N PRO A 264 -10.88 -12.00 3.20
CA PRO A 264 -11.15 -10.55 3.13
C PRO A 264 -12.46 -10.11 3.80
N PHE A 265 -13.03 -10.90 4.71
CA PHE A 265 -14.37 -10.65 5.24
C PHE A 265 -14.45 -9.34 6.05
N GLU A 266 -13.34 -8.84 6.60
CA GLU A 266 -13.35 -7.54 7.29
C GLU A 266 -13.74 -6.36 6.38
N LEU A 267 -13.68 -6.54 5.06
CA LEU A 267 -14.13 -5.54 4.08
C LEU A 267 -15.65 -5.40 4.01
N PHE A 268 -16.41 -6.34 4.60
CA PHE A 268 -17.87 -6.42 4.50
C PHE A 268 -18.56 -6.43 5.87
N PRO A 269 -18.37 -5.40 6.72
CA PRO A 269 -18.89 -5.39 8.09
C PRO A 269 -20.42 -5.47 8.17
N ALA A 270 -21.13 -4.93 7.18
CA ALA A 270 -22.59 -5.01 7.10
C ALA A 270 -23.09 -6.45 6.85
N LEU A 271 -22.40 -7.20 6.00
CA LEU A 271 -22.74 -8.61 5.72
C LEU A 271 -22.47 -9.48 6.95
N ILE A 272 -21.34 -9.26 7.62
CA ILE A 272 -21.04 -9.94 8.90
C ILE A 272 -22.13 -9.64 9.93
N GLN A 273 -22.55 -8.38 10.06
CA GLN A 273 -23.60 -8.00 11.01
C GLN A 273 -24.93 -8.71 10.72
N SER A 274 -25.36 -8.73 9.46
CA SER A 274 -26.60 -9.42 9.06
C SER A 274 -26.53 -10.91 9.33
N LEU A 275 -25.40 -11.56 9.06
CA LEU A 275 -25.19 -12.98 9.34
C LEU A 275 -25.32 -13.28 10.85
N VAL A 276 -24.76 -12.43 11.71
CA VAL A 276 -24.84 -12.60 13.18
C VAL A 276 -26.27 -12.50 13.70
N GLU A 277 -27.02 -11.52 13.20
CA GLU A 277 -28.43 -11.31 13.57
C GLU A 277 -29.29 -12.50 13.18
N GLN A 278 -29.11 -13.03 11.96
CA GLN A 278 -29.84 -14.21 11.48
C GLN A 278 -29.53 -15.47 12.31
N LYS A 279 -28.28 -15.67 12.71
CA LYS A 279 -27.85 -16.86 13.48
C LYS A 279 -28.18 -16.76 14.97
N SER A 280 -28.40 -15.55 15.50
CA SER A 280 -28.82 -15.32 16.89
C SER A 280 -30.34 -15.39 17.07
N ALA A 281 -31.12 -15.30 15.98
CA ALA A 281 -32.57 -15.43 15.97
C ALA A 281 -33.07 -16.87 15.79
N ARG A 282 -32.16 -17.85 15.59
CA ARG A 282 -32.43 -19.28 15.47
C ARG A 282 -31.97 -20.02 16.73
#